data_AF-A0A945YLS9-F1
#
_entry.id   AF-A0A945YLS9-F1
#
_cell.length_a   1.000
_cell.length_b   1.000
_cell.length_c   1.000
_cell.angle_alpha   90.00
_cell.angle_beta   90.00
_cell.angle_gamma   90.00
#
_symmetry.space_group_name_H-M   'P 1'
#
loop_
_entity.id
_entity.type
_entity.pdbx_description
1 polymer ?
#
loop_
_entity_poly.entity_id
_entity_poly.type
_entity_poly.pdbx_seq_one_letter_code
_entity_poly.pdbx_strand_id
1 'polypeptide(L)'
;MQDLTDKHSLAQLKPNECVVIKDPLSDYLARVEYVSSSNLRSAHLSTERSRKEIPRRSILGAIFHRLVLEESNGFNLDVADINNGWTHHTINQFELQNIKGAREKLVQWSDKLFCRWVELGDTETSIYWRDDSGNSWRARPDLIVGDLVIDLKTFSGKNQKGFLKSPNRN
;
A
#
# COMPACT_ATOMS: atom_id res chain seq x y z
N MET A 1 -9.06 -4.02 -26.38
CA MET A 1 -10.34 -4.74 -26.43
C MET A 1 -11.04 -4.43 -25.11
N GLN A 2 -12.02 -3.53 -25.15
CA GLN A 2 -12.97 -3.08 -24.10
C GLN A 2 -12.48 -2.82 -22.64
N ASP A 3 -11.98 -1.60 -22.40
CA ASP A 3 -11.83 -0.94 -21.08
C ASP A 3 -13.12 -0.18 -20.68
N LEU A 4 -14.25 -0.88 -20.51
CA LEU A 4 -15.54 -0.26 -20.15
C LEU A 4 -16.31 -0.96 -19.02
N THR A 5 -15.79 -2.04 -18.45
CA THR A 5 -16.23 -2.54 -17.14
C THR A 5 -15.58 -1.66 -16.07
N ASP A 6 -16.35 -1.01 -15.19
CA ASP A 6 -16.04 -0.95 -13.73
C ASP A 6 -16.77 0.13 -12.94
N LYS A 7 -17.12 1.28 -13.54
CA LYS A 7 -17.81 2.34 -12.75
C LYS A 7 -19.26 1.96 -12.41
N HIS A 8 -19.96 1.28 -13.31
CA HIS A 8 -21.35 0.87 -13.10
C HIS A 8 -21.50 -0.42 -12.28
N SER A 9 -20.52 -1.33 -12.30
CA SER A 9 -20.58 -2.62 -11.57
C SER A 9 -20.47 -2.43 -10.06
N LEU A 10 -19.63 -1.48 -9.61
CA LEU A 10 -19.42 -1.21 -8.18
C LEU A 10 -20.64 -0.58 -7.49
N ALA A 11 -21.40 0.28 -8.17
CA ALA A 11 -22.60 0.87 -7.58
C ALA A 11 -23.71 -0.17 -7.33
N GLN A 12 -23.60 -1.35 -7.94
CA GLN A 12 -24.64 -2.37 -8.00
C GLN A 12 -24.31 -3.66 -7.23
N LEU A 13 -23.18 -3.73 -6.52
CA LEU A 13 -22.83 -4.90 -5.72
C LEU A 13 -23.97 -5.28 -4.77
N LYS A 14 -24.44 -6.52 -4.86
CA LYS A 14 -25.43 -7.09 -3.96
C LYS A 14 -24.74 -7.62 -2.69
N PRO A 15 -25.50 -7.88 -1.61
CA PRO A 15 -24.96 -8.55 -0.43
C PRO A 15 -24.26 -9.87 -0.82
N ASN A 16 -23.11 -10.14 -0.20
CA ASN A 16 -22.20 -11.26 -0.49
C ASN A 16 -21.54 -11.24 -1.87
N GLU A 17 -21.63 -10.15 -2.62
CA GLU A 17 -20.83 -9.96 -3.84
C GLU A 17 -19.51 -9.29 -3.52
N CYS A 18 -18.48 -9.73 -4.24
CA CYS A 18 -17.12 -9.21 -4.18
C CYS A 18 -16.63 -8.99 -5.61
N VAL A 19 -15.92 -7.89 -5.84
CA VAL A 19 -15.29 -7.59 -7.12
C VAL A 19 -13.87 -7.09 -6.88
N VAL A 20 -12.99 -7.50 -7.77
CA VAL A 20 -11.58 -7.14 -7.79
C VAL A 20 -11.33 -6.42 -9.10
N ILE A 21 -10.77 -5.21 -9.02
CA ILE A 21 -10.54 -4.37 -10.20
C ILE A 21 -9.19 -3.68 -10.10
N LYS A 22 -8.63 -3.30 -11.26
CA LYS A 22 -7.50 -2.38 -11.33
C LYS A 22 -8.03 -0.96 -11.34
N ASP A 23 -7.63 -0.17 -10.35
CA ASP A 23 -8.02 1.24 -10.30
C ASP A 23 -6.88 2.13 -9.76
N PRO A 24 -6.72 3.35 -10.29
CA PRO A 24 -5.76 4.31 -9.75
C PRO A 24 -6.08 4.66 -8.30
N LEU A 25 -5.07 5.05 -7.52
CA LEU A 25 -5.25 5.47 -6.13
C LEU A 25 -6.27 6.61 -5.99
N SER A 26 -6.33 7.53 -6.95
CA SER A 26 -7.31 8.63 -6.96
C SER A 26 -8.74 8.10 -6.97
N ASP A 27 -9.02 7.10 -7.80
CA ASP A 27 -10.34 6.51 -7.96
C ASP A 27 -10.69 5.68 -6.75
N TYR A 28 -9.73 4.90 -6.23
CA TYR A 28 -9.88 4.18 -4.98
C TYR A 28 -10.31 5.12 -3.87
N LEU A 29 -9.59 6.25 -3.67
CA LEU A 29 -9.85 7.22 -2.60
C LEU A 29 -11.20 7.94 -2.77
N ALA A 30 -11.60 8.25 -4.01
CA ALA A 30 -12.85 8.94 -4.31
C ALA A 30 -14.12 8.14 -3.97
N ARG A 31 -14.02 6.81 -3.87
CA ARG A 31 -15.15 5.91 -3.52
C ARG A 31 -15.48 5.91 -2.04
N VAL A 32 -16.05 7.02 -1.57
CA VAL A 32 -16.40 7.27 -0.16
C VAL A 32 -17.57 6.42 0.35
N GLU A 33 -18.34 5.82 -0.54
CA GLU A 33 -19.43 4.89 -0.24
C GLU A 33 -18.94 3.53 0.29
N TYR A 34 -17.64 3.24 0.16
CA TYR A 34 -17.00 2.04 0.70
C TYR A 34 -16.07 2.36 1.87
N VAL A 35 -16.19 1.58 2.95
CA VAL A 35 -15.38 1.77 4.16
C VAL A 35 -14.07 0.99 4.05
N SER A 36 -12.93 1.67 4.24
CA SER A 36 -11.63 1.01 4.35
C SER A 36 -11.23 0.77 5.81
N SER A 37 -10.30 -0.16 6.04
CA SER A 37 -9.71 -0.36 7.38
C SER A 37 -9.04 0.92 7.93
N SER A 38 -8.51 1.77 7.06
CA SER A 38 -7.95 3.08 7.44
C SER A 38 -9.02 4.05 7.92
N ASN A 39 -10.22 4.03 7.33
CA ASN A 39 -11.36 4.82 7.80
C ASN A 39 -11.76 4.40 9.22
N LEU A 40 -11.90 3.10 9.47
CA LEU A 40 -12.25 2.55 10.79
C LEU A 40 -11.24 2.96 11.87
N ARG A 41 -9.94 2.79 11.61
CA ARG A 41 -8.88 3.20 12.55
C ARG A 41 -8.94 4.70 12.83
N SER A 42 -9.21 5.51 11.81
CA SER A 42 -9.28 6.96 11.97
C SER A 42 -10.51 7.40 12.78
N ALA A 43 -11.65 6.74 12.58
CA ALA A 43 -12.88 7.00 13.33
C ALA A 43 -12.73 6.66 14.82
N HIS A 44 -12.06 5.55 15.14
CA HIS A 44 -11.75 5.18 16.53
C HIS A 44 -10.77 6.13 17.24
N LEU A 45 -9.99 6.90 16.48
CA LEU A 45 -8.98 7.82 17.01
C LEU A 45 -9.47 9.28 17.11
N SER A 46 -10.79 9.53 17.09
CA SER A 46 -11.34 10.88 17.01
C SER A 46 -11.09 11.73 18.27
N THR A 47 -9.97 12.44 18.28
CA THR A 47 -9.80 13.78 18.87
C THR A 47 -8.79 14.55 18.00
N GLU A 48 -9.27 15.59 17.33
CA GLU A 48 -8.50 16.62 16.63
C GLU A 48 -7.42 16.13 15.63
N ARG A 49 -7.85 15.81 14.40
CA ARG A 49 -6.98 15.94 13.23
C ARG A 49 -6.80 17.42 12.90
N SER A 50 -6.00 18.13 13.71
CA SER A 50 -5.30 19.30 13.20
C SER A 50 -4.46 18.87 11.99
N ARG A 51 -4.17 19.78 11.05
CA ARG A 51 -3.23 19.57 9.93
C ARG A 51 -1.83 19.28 10.51
N LYS A 52 -1.63 18.10 11.07
CA LYS A 52 -0.34 17.65 11.57
C LYS A 52 0.52 17.36 10.35
N GLU A 53 1.71 17.96 10.37
CA GLU A 53 2.77 17.66 9.41
C GLU A 53 2.94 16.14 9.28
N ILE A 54 3.07 15.66 8.05
CA ILE A 54 3.24 14.23 7.78
C ILE A 54 4.54 13.80 8.46
N PRO A 55 4.52 12.82 9.37
CA PRO A 55 5.72 12.39 10.07
C PRO A 55 6.80 11.94 9.08
N ARG A 56 8.05 12.32 9.33
CA ARG A 56 9.18 11.99 8.44
C ARG A 56 9.26 10.51 8.08
N ARG A 57 9.03 9.63 9.06
CA ARG A 57 8.97 8.17 8.85
C ARG A 57 7.93 7.72 7.83
N SER A 58 6.79 8.41 7.73
CA SER A 58 5.75 8.09 6.76
C SER A 58 6.16 8.47 5.35
N ILE A 59 6.89 9.58 5.19
CA ILE A 59 7.49 10.01 3.92
C ILE A 59 8.50 8.97 3.44
N LEU A 60 9.42 8.55 4.32
CA LEU A 60 10.41 7.52 3.99
C LEU A 60 9.76 6.18 3.63
N GLY A 61 8.68 5.81 4.33
CA GLY A 61 7.89 4.63 4.01
C GLY A 61 7.25 4.71 2.63
N ALA A 62 6.64 5.84 2.28
CA ALA A 62 6.04 6.04 0.96
C ALA A 62 7.07 5.97 -0.18
N ILE A 63 8.24 6.61 0.00
CA ILE A 63 9.38 6.52 -0.94
C ILE A 63 9.83 5.06 -1.11
N PHE A 64 9.96 4.34 0.01
CA PHE A 64 10.36 2.94 -0.02
C PHE A 64 9.34 2.05 -0.75
N HIS A 65 8.04 2.21 -0.47
CA HIS A 65 6.98 1.45 -1.14
C HIS A 65 7.02 1.66 -2.65
N ARG A 66 7.06 2.91 -3.11
CA ARG A 66 7.14 3.22 -4.54
C ARG A 66 8.38 2.62 -5.20
N LEU A 67 9.55 2.79 -4.58
CA LEU A 67 10.81 2.24 -5.09
C LEU A 67 10.78 0.72 -5.23
N VAL A 68 10.02 0.03 -4.38
CA VAL A 68 10.00 -1.43 -4.32
C VAL A 68 8.90 -2.03 -5.20
N LEU A 69 7.74 -1.38 -5.29
CA LEU A 69 6.55 -1.92 -5.97
C LEU A 69 6.38 -1.39 -7.40
N GLU A 70 6.88 -0.19 -7.68
CA GLU A 70 6.66 0.47 -8.99
C GLU A 70 7.92 0.50 -9.85
N GLU A 71 9.12 0.45 -9.23
CA GLU A 71 10.38 0.58 -9.94
C GLU A 71 11.11 -0.76 -10.11
N SER A 72 11.74 -0.97 -11.27
CA SER A 72 12.55 -2.18 -11.55
C SER A 72 13.71 -2.34 -10.56
N ASN A 73 14.13 -3.59 -10.29
CA ASN A 73 15.22 -3.90 -9.34
C ASN A 73 16.53 -3.14 -9.63
N GLY A 74 16.82 -2.82 -10.90
CA GLY A 74 18.00 -2.06 -11.32
C GLY A 74 17.86 -0.54 -11.23
N PHE A 75 16.68 -0.03 -10.86
CA PHE A 75 16.43 1.41 -10.77
C PHE A 75 17.34 2.06 -9.73
N ASN A 76 18.16 3.01 -10.17
CA ASN A 76 19.07 3.74 -9.31
C ASN A 76 18.47 5.10 -8.92
N LEU A 77 17.82 5.13 -7.75
CA LEU A 77 17.22 6.35 -7.20
C LEU A 77 18.31 7.33 -6.71
N ASP A 78 18.32 8.58 -7.16
CA ASP A 78 19.17 9.64 -6.60
C ASP A 78 18.37 10.65 -5.75
N VAL A 79 19.06 11.37 -4.85
CA VAL A 79 18.46 12.45 -4.06
C VAL A 79 17.93 13.55 -4.97
N ALA A 80 18.62 13.85 -6.08
CA ALA A 80 18.16 14.84 -7.04
C ALA A 80 16.81 14.43 -7.65
N ASP A 81 16.61 13.16 -8.02
CA ASP A 81 15.36 12.68 -8.59
C ASP A 81 14.18 12.89 -7.62
N ILE A 82 14.39 12.54 -6.35
CA ILE A 82 13.37 12.70 -5.28
C ILE A 82 13.02 14.17 -5.10
N ASN A 83 14.02 15.02 -5.02
CA ASN A 83 13.84 16.45 -4.78
C ASN A 83 13.31 17.20 -6.02
N ASN A 84 13.44 16.62 -7.22
CA ASN A 84 12.98 17.18 -8.49
C ASN A 84 11.64 16.60 -8.96
N GLY A 85 10.85 16.05 -8.05
CA GLY A 85 9.45 15.69 -8.31
C GLY A 85 9.20 14.20 -8.47
N TRP A 86 10.18 13.32 -8.24
CA TRP A 86 9.87 11.90 -8.06
C TRP A 86 8.98 11.71 -6.83
N THR A 87 9.08 12.53 -5.78
CA THR A 87 7.99 12.71 -4.80
C THR A 87 7.72 14.19 -4.50
N HIS A 88 6.62 14.49 -3.80
CA HIS A 88 6.37 15.82 -3.23
C HIS A 88 7.18 16.11 -1.95
N HIS A 89 8.14 15.26 -1.62
CA HIS A 89 8.93 15.34 -0.40
C HIS A 89 10.40 15.35 -0.73
N THR A 90 11.18 16.09 0.06
CA THR A 90 12.63 16.09 -0.07
C THR A 90 13.26 15.08 0.86
N ILE A 91 14.39 14.47 0.49
CA ILE A 91 15.21 13.67 1.42
C ILE A 91 16.68 14.04 1.38
N ASN A 92 17.41 13.69 2.45
CA ASN A 92 18.86 13.83 2.50
C ASN A 92 19.57 12.53 2.08
N GLN A 93 20.88 12.62 1.85
CA GLN A 93 21.68 11.48 1.40
C GLN A 93 21.65 10.31 2.38
N PHE A 94 21.68 10.57 3.68
CA PHE A 94 21.67 9.52 4.70
C PHE A 94 20.35 8.73 4.68
N GLU A 95 19.23 9.41 4.52
CA GLU A 95 17.91 8.79 4.36
C GLU A 95 17.83 7.94 3.10
N LEU A 96 18.37 8.43 1.97
CA LEU A 96 18.44 7.65 0.73
C LEU A 96 19.26 6.37 0.92
N GLN A 97 20.42 6.45 1.58
CA GLN A 97 21.26 5.28 1.83
C GLN A 97 20.52 4.23 2.68
N ASN A 98 19.73 4.66 3.68
CA ASN A 98 18.91 3.73 4.46
C ASN A 98 17.83 3.05 3.63
N ILE A 99 17.17 3.80 2.73
CA ILE A 99 16.16 3.26 1.81
C ILE A 99 16.78 2.25 0.85
N LYS A 100 17.94 2.56 0.25
CA LYS A 100 18.69 1.66 -0.63
C LYS A 100 19.12 0.39 0.11
N GLY A 101 19.72 0.51 1.29
CA GLY A 101 20.14 -0.64 2.09
C GLY A 101 18.96 -1.51 2.56
N ALA A 102 17.79 -0.91 2.83
CA ALA A 102 16.58 -1.67 3.14
C ALA A 102 16.07 -2.44 1.90
N ARG A 103 16.10 -1.81 0.71
CA ARG A 103 15.68 -2.44 -0.55
C ARG A 103 16.57 -3.62 -0.89
N GLU A 104 17.89 -3.44 -0.79
CA GLU A 104 18.87 -4.50 -1.02
C GLU A 104 18.60 -5.72 -0.14
N LYS A 105 18.34 -5.51 1.16
CA LYS A 105 18.00 -6.60 2.09
C LYS A 105 16.70 -7.30 1.71
N LEU A 106 15.66 -6.56 1.33
CA LEU A 106 14.38 -7.13 0.93
C LEU A 106 14.49 -7.92 -0.38
N VAL A 107 15.24 -7.40 -1.35
CA VAL A 107 15.50 -8.06 -2.64
C VAL A 107 16.25 -9.39 -2.46
N GLN A 108 17.12 -9.51 -1.45
CA GLN A 108 17.82 -10.75 -1.14
C GLN A 108 17.06 -11.67 -0.17
N TRP A 109 15.95 -11.23 0.41
CA TRP A 109 15.23 -12.00 1.41
C TRP A 109 14.61 -13.27 0.81
N SER A 110 14.72 -14.38 1.53
CA SER A 110 14.14 -15.69 1.19
C SER A 110 14.44 -16.12 -0.26
N ASP A 111 15.72 -16.14 -0.65
CA ASP A 111 16.17 -16.50 -1.99
C ASP A 111 15.48 -15.69 -3.11
N LYS A 112 15.32 -14.38 -2.86
CA LYS A 112 14.68 -13.40 -3.75
C LYS A 112 13.19 -13.66 -4.00
N LEU A 113 12.50 -14.34 -3.08
CA LEU A 113 11.07 -14.61 -3.19
C LEU A 113 10.24 -13.33 -3.36
N PHE A 114 10.61 -12.27 -2.64
CA PHE A 114 9.93 -10.98 -2.77
C PHE A 114 10.02 -10.39 -4.18
N CYS A 115 11.19 -10.50 -4.85
CA CYS A 115 11.34 -10.04 -6.23
C CYS A 115 10.43 -10.80 -7.18
N ARG A 116 10.33 -12.13 -7.02
CA ARG A 116 9.42 -12.95 -7.82
C ARG A 116 7.96 -12.54 -7.62
N TRP A 117 7.58 -12.19 -6.39
CA TRP A 117 6.24 -11.67 -6.13
C TRP A 117 5.99 -10.35 -6.87
N VAL A 118 6.91 -9.40 -6.80
CA VAL A 118 6.75 -8.12 -7.52
C VAL A 118 6.71 -8.31 -9.04
N GLU A 119 7.52 -9.22 -9.59
CA GLU A 119 7.55 -9.51 -11.03
C GLU A 119 6.27 -10.19 -11.55
N LEU A 120 5.63 -11.02 -10.73
CA LEU A 120 4.45 -11.81 -11.11
C LEU A 120 3.13 -11.19 -10.67
N GLY A 121 3.17 -10.29 -9.69
CA GLY A 121 1.98 -9.82 -9.01
C GLY A 121 1.37 -8.57 -9.63
N ASP A 122 0.09 -8.40 -9.36
CA ASP A 122 -0.66 -7.22 -9.72
C ASP A 122 -0.59 -6.19 -8.59
N THR A 123 0.02 -5.05 -8.89
CA THR A 123 -0.11 -3.82 -8.09
C THR A 123 -1.40 -3.08 -8.49
N GLU A 124 -1.73 -2.02 -7.75
CA GLU A 124 -2.89 -1.15 -8.02
C GLU A 124 -4.25 -1.86 -8.07
N THR A 125 -4.34 -3.01 -7.43
CA THR A 125 -5.58 -3.78 -7.37
C THR A 125 -6.38 -3.38 -6.13
N SER A 126 -7.67 -3.10 -6.34
CA SER A 126 -8.61 -2.84 -5.25
C SER A 126 -9.70 -3.90 -5.21
N ILE A 127 -10.12 -4.20 -3.99
CA ILE A 127 -11.15 -5.18 -3.67
C ILE A 127 -12.32 -4.43 -3.06
N TYR A 128 -13.51 -4.65 -3.59
CA TYR A 128 -14.76 -4.08 -3.10
C TYR A 128 -15.74 -5.20 -2.82
N TRP A 129 -16.44 -5.15 -1.69
CA TRP A 129 -17.47 -6.14 -1.38
C TRP A 129 -18.60 -5.54 -0.56
N ARG A 130 -19.75 -6.24 -0.58
CA ARG A 130 -20.80 -6.04 0.42
C ARG A 130 -20.93 -7.28 1.28
N ASP A 131 -20.96 -7.08 2.60
CA ASP A 131 -21.25 -8.18 3.52
C ASP A 131 -22.73 -8.59 3.47
N ASP A 132 -23.07 -9.63 4.21
CA ASP A 132 -24.42 -10.18 4.35
C ASP A 132 -25.42 -9.15 4.89
N SER A 133 -24.93 -8.22 5.70
CA SER A 133 -25.66 -7.11 6.32
C SER A 133 -25.80 -5.92 5.37
N GLY A 134 -25.22 -5.98 4.17
CA GLY A 134 -25.26 -4.94 3.15
C GLY A 134 -24.26 -3.80 3.34
N ASN A 135 -23.34 -3.89 4.31
CA ASN A 135 -22.30 -2.89 4.49
C ASN A 135 -21.27 -2.98 3.36
N SER A 136 -20.80 -1.81 2.92
CA SER A 136 -19.90 -1.69 1.78
C SER A 136 -18.47 -1.48 2.25
N TRP A 137 -17.56 -2.36 1.81
CA TRP A 137 -16.18 -2.40 2.25
C TRP A 137 -15.19 -2.35 1.09
N ARG A 138 -14.02 -1.75 1.34
CA ARG A 138 -12.92 -1.72 0.37
C ARG A 138 -11.57 -2.03 1.00
N ALA A 139 -10.70 -2.66 0.22
CA ALA A 139 -9.30 -2.86 0.52
C ALA A 139 -8.46 -2.59 -0.73
N ARG A 140 -7.22 -2.13 -0.53
CA ARG A 140 -6.22 -2.00 -1.58
C ARG A 140 -4.92 -2.63 -1.07
N PRO A 141 -4.69 -3.91 -1.38
CA PRO A 141 -3.41 -4.55 -1.12
C PRO A 141 -2.27 -3.83 -1.84
N ASP A 142 -1.05 -3.98 -1.32
CA ASP A 142 0.14 -3.47 -2.03
C ASP A 142 0.43 -4.32 -3.27
N LEU A 143 0.19 -5.64 -3.18
CA LEU A 143 0.47 -6.60 -4.25
C LEU A 143 -0.41 -7.86 -4.10
N ILE A 144 -0.91 -8.40 -5.21
CA ILE A 144 -1.60 -9.70 -5.27
C ILE A 144 -0.83 -10.65 -6.19
N VAL A 145 -0.56 -11.88 -5.74
CA VAL A 145 0.15 -12.91 -6.53
C VAL A 145 -0.61 -14.23 -6.43
N GLY A 146 -1.39 -14.56 -7.47
CA GLY A 146 -2.32 -15.70 -7.40
C GLY A 146 -3.28 -15.53 -6.22
N ASP A 147 -3.31 -16.50 -5.32
CA ASP A 147 -4.16 -16.47 -4.11
C ASP A 147 -3.51 -15.73 -2.92
N LEU A 148 -2.34 -15.13 -3.10
CA LEU A 148 -1.62 -14.41 -2.04
C LEU A 148 -1.91 -12.91 -2.07
N VAL A 149 -2.27 -12.37 -0.91
CA VAL A 149 -2.38 -10.94 -0.66
C VAL A 149 -1.17 -10.49 0.14
N ILE A 150 -0.39 -9.56 -0.41
CA ILE A 150 0.84 -9.05 0.19
C ILE A 150 0.63 -7.59 0.59
N ASP A 151 1.00 -7.28 1.83
CA ASP A 151 0.91 -5.94 2.42
C ASP A 151 2.28 -5.59 3.00
N LEU A 152 2.97 -4.65 2.34
CA LEU A 152 4.29 -4.18 2.74
C LEU A 152 4.13 -3.17 3.88
N LYS A 153 5.05 -3.23 4.85
CA LYS A 153 5.03 -2.33 6.01
C LYS A 153 6.43 -1.87 6.36
N THR A 154 6.63 -0.56 6.35
CA THR A 154 7.83 0.07 6.91
C THR A 154 7.57 0.54 8.33
N PHE A 155 8.49 0.27 9.25
CA PHE A 155 8.43 0.74 10.63
C PHE A 155 9.79 1.27 11.08
N SER A 156 9.77 2.25 12.00
CA SER A 156 10.97 2.83 12.62
C SER A 156 11.00 2.53 14.12
N GLY A 157 12.16 2.17 14.67
CA GLY A 157 12.41 2.12 16.11
C GLY A 157 11.83 0.90 16.85
N LYS A 158 11.49 1.08 18.14
CA LYS A 158 11.08 0.01 19.09
C LYS A 158 9.81 -0.76 18.70
N ASN A 159 9.06 -0.30 17.69
CA ASN A 159 7.81 -0.91 17.23
C ASN A 159 8.01 -2.22 16.45
N GLN A 160 9.24 -2.57 16.06
CA GLN A 160 9.56 -3.87 15.48
C GLN A 160 9.10 -5.04 16.38
N LYS A 161 9.25 -4.90 17.71
CA LYS A 161 8.85 -5.93 18.68
C LYS A 161 7.33 -6.07 18.81
N GLY A 162 6.56 -5.02 18.50
CA GLY A 162 5.09 -5.05 18.51
C GLY A 162 4.50 -5.75 17.29
N PHE A 163 5.17 -5.65 16.14
CA PHE A 163 4.77 -6.34 14.91
C PHE A 163 5.17 -7.82 14.91
N LEU A 164 6.33 -8.14 15.49
CA LEU A 164 6.85 -9.52 15.59
C LEU A 164 6.25 -10.35 16.74
N LYS A 165 5.35 -9.78 17.56
CA LYS A 165 4.69 -10.50 18.65
C LYS A 165 3.20 -10.70 18.37
N SER A 166 2.87 -11.83 17.76
CA SER A 166 1.90 -12.76 18.33
C SER A 166 2.10 -14.16 17.75
N PRO A 167 2.77 -15.07 18.48
CA PRO A 167 2.79 -16.49 18.13
C PRO A 167 1.41 -17.16 18.29
N ASN A 168 0.46 -16.50 18.97
CA ASN A 168 -0.87 -17.01 19.30
C ASN A 168 -1.95 -16.14 18.66
N ARG A 169 -1.99 -16.10 17.33
CA ARG A 169 -3.21 -15.74 16.59
C ARG A 169 -3.68 -16.97 15.81
N ASN A 170 -4.02 -18.01 16.57
CA ASN A 170 -4.89 -19.10 16.13
C ASN A 170 -6.18 -18.96 16.93
#